data_AF-A0A9E7H026-F1
#
_entry.id   AF-A0A9E7H026-F1
#
_cell.length_a   1.000
_cell.length_b   1.000
_cell.length_c   1.000
_cell.angle_alpha   90.00
_cell.angle_beta   90.00
_cell.angle_gamma   90.00
#
_symmetry.space_group_name_H-M   'P 1'
#
loop_
_entity.id
_entity.type
_entity.pdbx_description
1 polymer ?
#
loop_
_entity_poly.entity_id
_entity_poly.type
_entity_poly.pdbx_seq_one_letter_code
_entity_poly.pdbx_strand_id
1 'polypeptide(L)'
;MAITTGCYCLLALTLCLMQPYSQIDPDAPFSVAFQAIGMDWAKYIVAFGALKGMTTVLLVSAVGQARYLTHIARTHMVPPWLAEVHATTGTPVNATVVMLVATAVIAFFTSLGILSNLLSISTLFIFMMVAVALLVRRYYVSGQTNDSDRNKLIAALVLILASSMATAAYWAAGGMGWAGYLVSVLVWLLATAFLWWGVPQARAPQTWGVPLVPWLPSASIAINTFLLGSIDGPSFVRFGIWTALLLVYYFFGLHASYDTAKAASNDGV
;
A
#
# COMPACT_ATOMS: atom_id res chain seq x y z
N MET A 1 -14.13 -7.61 1.56
CA MET A 1 -13.99 -6.29 0.89
C MET A 1 -15.34 -5.67 0.57
N ALA A 2 -16.24 -6.31 -0.22
CA ALA A 2 -17.56 -5.73 -0.49
C ALA A 2 -18.38 -5.41 0.79
N ILE A 3 -18.39 -6.33 1.77
CA ILE A 3 -19.07 -6.13 3.07
C ILE A 3 -18.51 -4.90 3.80
N THR A 4 -17.18 -4.83 3.96
CA THR A 4 -16.53 -3.73 4.66
C THR A 4 -16.77 -2.40 3.96
N THR A 5 -16.66 -2.34 2.62
CA THR A 5 -16.95 -1.14 1.84
C THR A 5 -18.39 -0.69 2.02
N GLY A 6 -19.35 -1.61 1.94
CA GLY A 6 -20.76 -1.31 2.21
C GLY A 6 -20.99 -0.74 3.62
N CYS A 7 -20.37 -1.35 4.64
CA CYS A 7 -20.41 -0.84 6.01
C CYS A 7 -19.81 0.57 6.13
N TYR A 8 -18.65 0.85 5.51
CA TYR A 8 -18.05 2.19 5.53
C TYR A 8 -18.95 3.25 4.87
N CYS A 9 -19.56 2.94 3.73
CA CYS A 9 -20.49 3.85 3.06
C CYS A 9 -21.72 4.15 3.92
N LEU A 10 -22.29 3.12 4.56
CA LEU A 10 -23.43 3.29 5.46
C LEU A 10 -23.05 4.12 6.69
N LEU A 11 -21.90 3.86 7.30
CA LEU A 11 -21.40 4.61 8.45
C LEU A 11 -21.14 6.10 8.11
N ALA A 12 -20.56 6.39 6.95
CA ALA A 12 -20.37 7.76 6.49
C ALA A 12 -21.71 8.47 6.25
N LEU A 13 -22.66 7.78 5.61
CA LEU A 13 -23.99 8.32 5.38
C LEU A 13 -24.71 8.63 6.70
N THR A 14 -24.75 7.70 7.65
CA THR A 14 -25.42 7.92 8.94
C THR A 14 -24.79 9.07 9.73
N LEU A 15 -23.46 9.19 9.73
CA LEU A 15 -22.76 10.29 10.40
C LEU A 15 -23.16 11.66 9.82
N CYS A 16 -23.18 11.78 8.48
CA CYS A 16 -23.57 13.00 7.80
C CYS A 16 -25.05 13.38 8.02
N LEU A 17 -25.93 12.38 8.25
CA LEU A 17 -27.34 12.64 8.61
C LEU A 17 -27.48 13.09 10.06
N MET A 18 -26.61 12.62 10.96
CA MET A 18 -26.67 12.94 12.39
C MET A 18 -26.14 14.34 12.72
N GLN A 19 -25.08 14.79 12.04
CA GLN A 19 -24.41 16.04 12.39
C GLN A 19 -23.86 16.77 11.15
N PRO A 20 -23.98 18.11 11.07
CA PRO A 20 -23.38 18.86 9.99
C PRO A 20 -21.85 18.70 9.98
N TYR A 21 -21.26 18.63 8.78
CA TYR A 21 -19.85 18.34 8.54
C TYR A 21 -18.88 19.20 9.36
N SER A 22 -19.21 20.46 9.62
CA SER A 22 -18.37 21.41 10.35
C SER A 22 -18.20 21.10 11.84
N GLN A 23 -19.03 20.22 12.40
CA GLN A 23 -19.04 19.93 13.84
C GLN A 23 -18.57 18.50 14.17
N ILE A 24 -18.22 17.72 13.15
CA ILE A 24 -17.76 16.34 13.33
C ILE A 24 -16.36 16.36 13.96
N ASP A 25 -16.25 15.74 15.13
CA ASP A 25 -14.98 15.57 15.83
C ASP A 25 -14.08 14.55 15.10
N PRO A 26 -12.81 14.88 14.77
CA PRO A 26 -11.91 13.96 14.08
C PRO A 26 -11.46 12.75 14.91
N ASP A 27 -11.39 12.87 16.23
CA ASP A 27 -10.84 11.85 17.13
C ASP A 27 -11.93 10.88 17.61
N ALA A 28 -13.16 11.36 17.79
CA ALA A 28 -14.29 10.56 18.29
C ALA A 28 -15.62 10.83 17.56
N PRO A 29 -15.70 10.66 16.23
CA PRO A 29 -16.83 11.13 15.42
C PRO A 29 -18.17 10.52 15.84
N PHE A 30 -18.23 9.20 16.03
CA PHE A 30 -19.49 8.53 16.41
C PHE A 30 -19.87 8.75 17.87
N SER A 31 -18.91 8.75 18.78
CA SER A 31 -19.19 8.92 20.22
C SER A 31 -19.75 10.30 20.52
N VAL A 32 -19.19 11.33 19.88
CA VAL A 32 -19.67 12.72 20.00
C VAL A 32 -21.01 12.90 19.27
N ALA A 33 -21.18 12.29 18.08
CA ALA A 33 -22.45 12.36 17.35
C ALA A 33 -23.63 11.76 18.14
N PHE A 34 -23.45 10.62 18.84
CA PHE A 34 -24.50 10.05 19.69
C PHE A 34 -24.79 10.89 20.93
N GLN A 35 -23.77 11.53 21.49
CA GLN A 35 -23.94 12.45 22.62
C GLN A 35 -24.72 13.71 22.21
N ALA A 36 -24.47 14.24 21.01
CA ALA A 36 -25.19 15.42 20.49
C ALA A 36 -26.71 15.19 20.32
N ILE A 37 -27.13 13.93 20.11
CA ILE A 37 -28.54 13.53 19.95
C ILE A 37 -29.16 13.10 21.30
N GLY A 38 -28.40 13.10 22.39
CA GLY A 38 -28.85 12.70 23.72
C GLY A 38 -28.95 11.19 23.94
N MET A 39 -28.30 10.37 23.10
CA MET A 39 -28.24 8.91 23.23
C MET A 39 -26.96 8.44 23.93
N ASP A 40 -26.81 8.76 25.21
CA ASP A 40 -25.59 8.47 25.97
C ASP A 40 -25.30 6.97 26.13
N TRP A 41 -26.33 6.11 26.15
CA TRP A 41 -26.13 4.65 26.22
C TRP A 41 -25.42 4.10 24.96
N ALA A 42 -25.74 4.64 23.78
CA ALA A 42 -25.18 4.20 22.51
C ALA A 42 -23.70 4.58 22.39
N LYS A 43 -23.31 5.74 22.94
CA LYS A 43 -21.91 6.19 23.03
C LYS A 43 -21.02 5.13 23.69
N TYR A 44 -21.42 4.60 24.84
CA TYR A 44 -20.60 3.61 25.56
C TYR A 44 -20.46 2.29 24.79
N ILE A 45 -21.53 1.81 24.16
CA ILE A 45 -21.50 0.59 23.36
C ILE A 45 -20.55 0.74 22.16
N VAL A 46 -20.65 1.85 21.44
CA VAL A 46 -19.80 2.12 20.28
C VAL A 46 -18.35 2.32 20.69
N ALA A 47 -18.08 3.04 21.77
CA ALA A 47 -16.73 3.22 22.30
C ALA A 47 -16.09 1.89 22.72
N PHE A 48 -16.83 1.01 23.39
CA PHE A 48 -16.36 -0.33 23.76
C PHE A 48 -16.08 -1.18 22.52
N GLY A 49 -16.98 -1.14 21.52
CA GLY A 49 -16.79 -1.81 20.24
C GLY A 49 -15.54 -1.32 19.50
N ALA A 50 -15.32 0.00 19.46
CA ALA A 50 -14.16 0.62 18.85
C ALA A 50 -12.85 0.21 19.56
N LEU A 51 -12.81 0.25 20.90
CA LEU A 51 -11.66 -0.18 21.69
C LEU A 51 -11.31 -1.65 21.43
N LYS A 52 -12.30 -2.53 21.47
CA LYS A 52 -12.13 -3.97 21.17
C LYS A 52 -11.71 -4.20 19.72
N GLY A 53 -12.23 -3.40 18.77
CA GLY A 53 -11.82 -3.45 17.37
C GLY A 53 -10.35 -3.08 17.19
N MET A 54 -9.95 -1.93 17.73
CA MET A 54 -8.57 -1.43 17.64
C MET A 54 -7.55 -2.41 18.25
N THR A 55 -7.84 -3.00 19.41
CA THR A 55 -6.93 -4.01 20.02
C THR A 55 -6.78 -5.26 19.15
N THR A 56 -7.85 -5.74 18.52
CA THR A 56 -7.74 -6.89 17.60
C THR A 56 -6.89 -6.58 16.36
N VAL A 57 -7.04 -5.39 15.78
CA VAL A 57 -6.24 -4.98 14.61
C VAL A 57 -4.75 -4.83 14.96
N LEU A 58 -4.45 -4.29 16.14
CA LEU A 58 -3.07 -4.19 16.66
C LEU A 58 -2.42 -5.58 16.80
N LEU A 59 -3.15 -6.55 17.38
CA LEU A 59 -2.65 -7.91 17.55
C LEU A 59 -2.38 -8.60 16.20
N VAL A 60 -3.32 -8.49 15.24
CA VAL A 60 -3.14 -9.08 13.90
C VAL A 60 -1.94 -8.46 13.18
N SER A 61 -1.76 -7.13 13.32
CA SER A 61 -0.63 -6.41 12.71
C SER A 61 0.71 -6.83 13.32
N ALA A 62 0.78 -6.98 14.65
CA ALA A 62 1.99 -7.42 15.34
C ALA A 62 2.43 -8.83 14.88
N VAL A 63 1.48 -9.77 14.76
CA VAL A 63 1.77 -11.13 14.27
C VAL A 63 2.20 -11.11 12.80
N GLY A 64 1.56 -10.29 11.96
CA GLY A 64 1.90 -10.15 10.55
C GLY A 64 3.33 -9.62 10.35
N GLN A 65 3.67 -8.51 11.00
CA GLN A 65 4.99 -7.89 10.93
C GLN A 65 6.11 -8.84 11.38
N ALA A 66 5.90 -9.59 12.46
CA ALA A 66 6.89 -10.55 12.96
C ALA A 66 7.20 -11.66 11.94
N ARG A 67 6.18 -12.16 11.21
CA ARG A 67 6.37 -13.18 10.17
C ARG A 67 7.13 -12.64 8.95
N TYR A 68 6.87 -11.39 8.56
CA TYR A 68 7.64 -10.76 7.49
C TYR A 68 9.11 -10.60 7.91
N LEU A 69 9.36 -10.12 9.13
CA LEU A 69 10.71 -9.92 9.63
C LEU A 69 11.51 -11.23 9.72
N THR A 70 10.90 -12.34 10.15
CA THR A 70 11.62 -13.63 10.20
C THR A 70 11.96 -14.16 8.82
N HIS A 71 11.11 -13.94 7.83
CA HIS A 71 11.42 -14.32 6.46
C HIS A 71 12.58 -13.49 5.87
N ILE A 72 12.66 -12.20 6.24
CA ILE A 72 13.79 -11.32 5.86
C ILE A 72 15.07 -11.71 6.63
N ALA A 73 14.95 -12.10 7.90
CA ALA A 73 16.08 -12.54 8.71
C ALA A 73 16.68 -13.87 8.19
N ARG A 74 15.85 -14.76 7.62
CA ARG A 74 16.32 -16.00 6.97
C ARG A 74 17.17 -15.76 5.72
N THR A 75 17.01 -14.61 5.06
CA THR A 75 17.86 -14.23 3.93
C THR A 75 19.13 -13.49 4.38
N HIS A 76 19.49 -13.54 5.67
CA HIS A 76 20.66 -12.88 6.27
C HIS A 76 20.77 -11.37 6.04
N MET A 77 19.67 -10.72 5.61
CA MET A 77 19.62 -9.25 5.46
C MET A 77 19.52 -8.54 6.81
N VAL A 78 19.06 -9.26 7.83
CA VAL A 78 18.81 -8.81 9.20
C VAL A 78 19.43 -9.84 10.16
N PRO A 79 19.88 -9.46 11.37
CA PRO A 79 20.56 -10.38 12.27
C PRO A 79 19.87 -11.75 12.46
N PRO A 80 20.60 -12.89 12.37
CA PRO A 80 20.00 -14.23 12.33
C PRO A 80 19.16 -14.62 13.55
N TRP A 81 19.41 -14.02 14.72
CA TRP A 81 18.63 -14.26 15.94
C TRP A 81 17.15 -13.84 15.82
N LEU A 82 16.82 -13.00 14.82
CA LEU A 82 15.44 -12.64 14.47
C LEU A 82 14.75 -13.69 13.60
N ALA A 83 15.49 -14.63 13.02
CA ALA A 83 14.95 -15.74 12.24
C ALA A 83 14.52 -16.92 13.12
N GLU A 84 14.95 -16.95 14.39
CA GLU A 84 14.66 -18.04 15.32
C GLU A 84 13.17 -18.13 15.66
N VAL A 85 12.63 -19.34 15.54
CA VAL A 85 11.24 -19.66 15.87
C VAL A 85 11.26 -20.57 17.09
N HIS A 86 10.49 -20.21 18.12
CA HIS A 86 10.45 -20.97 19.35
C HIS A 86 9.83 -22.36 19.11
N ALA A 87 10.52 -23.43 19.52
CA ALA A 87 10.18 -24.81 19.17
C ALA A 87 8.82 -25.28 19.72
N THR A 88 8.40 -24.80 20.88
CA THR A 88 7.15 -25.23 21.53
C THR A 88 5.93 -24.46 21.04
N THR A 89 6.09 -23.17 20.70
CA THR A 89 4.97 -22.29 20.32
C THR A 89 4.85 -22.10 18.81
N GLY A 90 5.89 -22.43 18.04
CA GLY A 90 5.92 -22.22 16.59
C GLY A 90 5.87 -20.74 16.19
N THR A 91 6.10 -19.83 17.13
CA THR A 91 6.00 -18.37 16.93
C THR A 91 7.35 -17.68 17.03
N PRO A 92 7.61 -16.65 16.20
CA PRO A 92 8.85 -15.89 16.26
C PRO A 92 8.80 -14.81 17.35
N VAL A 93 9.07 -15.22 18.59
CA VAL A 93 8.95 -14.35 19.77
C VAL A 93 9.92 -13.16 19.69
N ASN A 94 11.19 -13.42 19.35
CA ASN A 94 12.22 -12.37 19.26
C ASN A 94 11.84 -11.27 18.26
N ALA A 95 11.40 -11.65 17.06
CA ALA A 95 10.95 -10.70 16.04
C ALA A 95 9.71 -9.92 16.47
N THR A 96 8.77 -10.57 17.17
CA THR A 96 7.55 -9.92 17.65
C THR A 96 7.86 -8.85 18.69
N VAL A 97 8.70 -9.16 19.67
CA VAL A 97 9.07 -8.22 20.75
C VAL A 97 9.81 -7.00 20.17
N VAL A 98 10.78 -7.22 19.28
CA VAL A 98 11.57 -6.14 18.68
C VAL A 98 10.69 -5.20 17.85
N MET A 99 9.79 -5.75 17.03
CA MET A 99 8.86 -4.95 16.22
C MET A 99 7.85 -4.19 17.08
N LEU A 100 7.35 -4.79 18.17
CA LEU A 100 6.45 -4.11 19.10
C LEU A 100 7.14 -2.96 19.82
N VAL A 101 8.36 -3.17 20.32
CA VAL A 101 9.14 -2.13 20.98
C VAL A 101 9.44 -0.99 20.00
N ALA A 102 9.90 -1.31 18.78
CA ALA A 102 10.16 -0.30 17.75
C ALA A 102 8.88 0.49 17.39
N THR A 103 7.75 -0.20 17.21
CA THR A 103 6.47 0.44 16.90
C THR A 103 5.98 1.31 18.05
N ALA A 104 6.15 0.87 19.30
CA ALA A 104 5.78 1.64 20.49
C ALA A 104 6.62 2.93 20.62
N VAL A 105 7.92 2.85 20.36
CA VAL A 105 8.80 4.02 20.34
C VAL A 105 8.35 5.01 19.26
N ILE A 106 8.13 4.55 18.03
CA ILE A 106 7.69 5.42 16.93
C ILE A 106 6.32 6.06 17.24
N ALA A 107 5.38 5.29 17.79
CA ALA A 107 4.05 5.76 18.18
C ALA A 107 4.09 6.79 19.32
N PHE A 108 5.05 6.69 20.24
CA PHE A 108 5.22 7.65 21.34
C PHE A 108 5.78 8.99 20.87
N PHE A 109 6.71 8.99 19.90
CA PHE A 109 7.39 10.21 19.43
C PHE A 109 6.75 10.87 18.19
N THR A 110 5.77 10.24 17.54
CA THR A 110 5.20 10.70 16.26
C THR A 110 3.70 10.96 16.37
N SER A 111 3.23 12.10 15.83
CA SER A 111 1.80 12.39 15.79
C SER A 111 1.03 11.51 14.80
N LEU A 112 -0.23 11.21 15.12
CA LEU A 112 -1.11 10.34 14.33
C LEU A 112 -1.27 10.83 12.88
N GLY A 113 -1.40 12.14 12.66
CA GLY A 113 -1.53 12.71 11.31
C GLY A 113 -0.31 12.44 10.43
N ILE A 114 0.91 12.57 10.99
CA ILE A 114 2.15 12.27 10.24
C ILE A 114 2.22 10.78 9.92
N LEU A 115 1.93 9.92 10.90
CA LEU A 115 1.95 8.47 10.71
C LEU A 115 0.91 8.02 9.67
N SER A 116 -0.31 8.55 9.75
CA SER A 116 -1.38 8.27 8.79
C SER A 116 -0.98 8.69 7.36
N ASN A 117 -0.40 9.88 7.19
CA ASN A 117 0.07 10.34 5.88
C ASN A 117 1.19 9.46 5.32
N LEU A 118 2.16 9.07 6.15
CA LEU A 118 3.25 8.16 5.73
C LEU A 118 2.73 6.76 5.36
N LEU A 119 1.78 6.23 6.13
CA LEU A 119 1.12 4.95 5.84
C LEU A 119 0.30 5.01 4.55
N SER A 120 -0.44 6.10 4.31
CA SER A 120 -1.19 6.32 3.08
C SER A 120 -0.27 6.37 1.86
N ILE A 121 0.82 7.14 1.91
CA ILE A 121 1.83 7.19 0.83
C ILE A 121 2.35 5.78 0.54
N SER A 122 2.74 5.03 1.58
CA SER A 122 3.31 3.69 1.46
C SER A 122 2.32 2.70 0.83
N THR A 123 1.07 2.69 1.30
CA THR A 123 0.04 1.76 0.84
C THR A 123 -0.41 2.06 -0.59
N LEU A 124 -0.62 3.34 -0.95
CA LEU A 124 -0.94 3.75 -2.31
C LEU A 124 0.18 3.38 -3.30
N PHE A 125 1.44 3.59 -2.89
CA PHE A 125 2.60 3.21 -3.70
C PHE A 125 2.69 1.70 -3.91
N ILE A 126 2.50 0.90 -2.86
CA ILE A 126 2.49 -0.58 -2.96
C ILE A 126 1.34 -1.04 -3.86
N PHE A 127 0.13 -0.48 -3.73
CA PHE A 127 -1.00 -0.85 -4.58
C PHE A 127 -0.76 -0.50 -6.05
N MET A 128 -0.14 0.66 -6.34
CA MET A 128 0.30 1.00 -7.69
C MET A 128 1.31 -0.03 -8.23
N MET A 129 2.32 -0.39 -7.44
CA MET A 129 3.34 -1.38 -7.84
C MET A 129 2.72 -2.75 -8.10
N VAL A 130 1.80 -3.20 -7.25
CA VAL A 130 1.07 -4.47 -7.43
C VAL A 130 0.24 -4.43 -8.72
N ALA A 131 -0.45 -3.33 -9.01
CA ALA A 131 -1.21 -3.19 -10.25
C ALA A 131 -0.32 -3.25 -11.51
N VAL A 132 0.85 -2.61 -11.49
CA VAL A 132 1.86 -2.74 -12.54
C VAL A 132 2.35 -4.18 -12.66
N ALA A 133 2.68 -4.83 -11.54
CA ALA A 133 3.13 -6.22 -11.52
C ALA A 133 2.09 -7.20 -12.09
N LEU A 134 0.79 -6.95 -11.86
CA LEU A 134 -0.29 -7.74 -12.46
C LEU A 134 -0.33 -7.60 -13.99
N LEU A 135 -0.16 -6.37 -14.53
CA LEU A 135 -0.08 -6.14 -15.97
C LEU A 135 1.15 -6.82 -16.58
N VAL A 136 2.32 -6.63 -15.98
CA VAL A 136 3.56 -7.30 -16.42
C VAL A 136 3.37 -8.82 -16.40
N ARG A 137 2.82 -9.39 -15.32
CA ARG A 137 2.59 -10.83 -15.21
C ARG A 137 1.60 -11.38 -16.25
N ARG A 138 0.66 -10.57 -16.74
CA ARG A 138 -0.34 -10.97 -17.74
C ARG A 138 0.24 -10.99 -19.16
N TYR A 139 1.05 -10.00 -19.49
CA TYR A 139 1.49 -9.74 -20.87
C TYR A 139 2.95 -10.14 -21.14
N TYR A 140 3.74 -10.42 -20.11
CA TYR A 140 5.15 -10.80 -20.25
C TYR A 140 5.42 -12.22 -19.76
N VAL A 141 6.06 -13.03 -20.60
CA VAL A 141 6.60 -14.35 -20.26
C VAL A 141 8.04 -14.46 -20.76
N SER A 142 8.97 -14.68 -19.83
CA SER A 142 10.38 -14.89 -20.15
C SER A 142 10.55 -16.05 -21.14
N GLY A 143 11.15 -15.77 -22.30
CA GLY A 143 11.52 -16.77 -23.30
C GLY A 143 10.49 -17.06 -24.41
N GLN A 144 9.26 -16.52 -24.33
CA GLN A 144 8.25 -16.69 -25.40
C GLN A 144 7.76 -15.37 -26.02
N THR A 145 7.85 -14.25 -25.30
CA THR A 145 7.40 -12.94 -25.79
C THR A 145 8.40 -12.36 -26.80
N ASN A 146 7.91 -11.96 -27.98
CA ASN A 146 8.70 -11.30 -29.01
C ASN A 146 9.23 -9.93 -28.51
N ASP A 147 10.45 -9.54 -28.91
CA ASP A 147 11.07 -8.27 -28.47
C ASP A 147 10.23 -7.05 -28.83
N SER A 148 9.50 -7.11 -29.96
CA SER A 148 8.56 -6.07 -30.39
C SER A 148 7.39 -5.90 -29.41
N ASP A 149 6.81 -7.01 -28.93
CA ASP A 149 5.66 -6.96 -28.02
C ASP A 149 6.07 -6.58 -26.58
N ARG A 150 7.28 -6.97 -26.17
CA ARG A 150 7.88 -6.46 -24.92
C ARG A 150 8.04 -4.94 -24.94
N ASN A 151 8.56 -4.39 -26.04
CA ASN A 151 8.77 -2.95 -26.14
C ASN A 151 7.44 -2.18 -26.20
N LYS A 152 6.41 -2.71 -26.87
CA LYS A 152 5.05 -2.15 -26.84
C LYS A 152 4.45 -2.16 -25.44
N LEU A 153 4.61 -3.26 -24.70
CA LEU A 153 4.17 -3.37 -23.31
C LEU A 153 4.84 -2.31 -22.43
N ILE A 154 6.17 -2.18 -22.52
CA ILE A 154 6.93 -1.20 -21.74
C ILE A 154 6.49 0.22 -22.10
N ALA A 155 6.39 0.55 -23.39
CA ALA A 155 5.97 1.86 -23.86
C ALA A 155 4.58 2.22 -23.30
N ALA A 156 3.64 1.27 -23.31
CA ALA A 156 2.30 1.52 -22.84
C ALA A 156 2.19 1.61 -21.31
N LEU A 157 2.97 0.81 -20.56
CA LEU A 157 3.08 0.95 -19.11
C LEU A 157 3.69 2.31 -18.71
N VAL A 158 4.74 2.74 -19.41
CA VAL A 158 5.35 4.07 -19.20
C VAL A 158 4.34 5.17 -19.52
N LEU A 159 3.57 5.06 -20.60
CA LEU A 159 2.53 6.04 -20.93
C LEU A 159 1.40 6.08 -19.89
N ILE A 160 0.96 4.94 -19.37
CA ILE A 160 -0.04 4.88 -18.29
C ILE A 160 0.49 5.53 -17.01
N LEU A 161 1.74 5.25 -16.64
CA LEU A 161 2.36 5.85 -15.46
C LEU A 161 2.58 7.35 -15.65
N ALA A 162 3.14 7.77 -16.79
CA ALA A 162 3.41 9.17 -17.10
C ALA A 162 2.13 10.00 -17.16
N SER A 163 1.07 9.48 -17.81
CA SER A 163 -0.24 10.16 -17.83
C SER A 163 -0.83 10.29 -16.43
N SER A 164 -0.80 9.23 -15.62
CA SER A 164 -1.29 9.25 -14.23
C SER A 164 -0.51 10.22 -13.34
N MET A 165 0.82 10.25 -13.49
CA MET A 165 1.71 11.19 -12.79
C MET A 165 1.46 12.63 -13.25
N ALA A 166 1.20 12.85 -14.54
CA ALA A 166 0.86 14.18 -15.06
C ALA A 166 -0.47 14.67 -14.46
N THR A 167 -1.48 13.81 -14.34
CA THR A 167 -2.74 14.15 -13.65
C THR A 167 -2.50 14.56 -12.19
N ALA A 168 -1.69 13.78 -11.47
CA ALA A 168 -1.36 14.04 -10.07
C ALA A 168 -0.54 15.33 -9.90
N ALA A 169 0.45 15.57 -10.76
CA ALA A 169 1.26 16.78 -10.74
C ALA A 169 0.45 18.03 -11.09
N TYR A 170 -0.48 17.92 -12.05
CA TYR A 170 -1.37 19.02 -12.41
C TYR A 170 -2.31 19.40 -11.25
N TRP A 171 -2.81 18.40 -10.51
CA TRP A 171 -3.55 18.61 -9.27
C TRP A 171 -2.70 19.27 -8.18
N ALA A 172 -1.51 18.73 -7.93
CA ALA A 172 -0.60 19.27 -6.91
C ALA A 172 -0.14 20.72 -7.21
N ALA A 173 -0.02 21.08 -8.48
CA ALA A 173 0.34 22.43 -8.92
C ALA A 173 -0.82 23.46 -8.84
N GLY A 174 -2.02 23.05 -8.40
CA GLY A 174 -3.18 23.93 -8.29
C GLY A 174 -3.77 24.36 -9.63
N GLY A 175 -3.60 23.55 -10.69
CA GLY A 175 -4.14 23.83 -12.01
C GLY A 175 -5.67 23.83 -12.00
N MET A 176 -6.30 25.01 -12.02
CA MET A 176 -7.77 25.15 -12.02
C MET A 176 -8.42 24.82 -13.38
N GLY A 177 -7.66 24.39 -14.39
CA GLY A 177 -8.15 24.12 -15.74
C GLY A 177 -8.56 22.66 -15.96
N TRP A 178 -9.85 22.43 -16.23
CA TRP A 178 -10.37 21.10 -16.61
C TRP A 178 -9.67 20.48 -17.84
N ALA A 179 -9.10 21.31 -18.71
CA ALA A 179 -8.40 20.87 -19.91
C ALA A 179 -7.19 19.95 -19.62
N GLY A 180 -6.44 20.19 -18.55
CA GLY A 180 -5.28 19.34 -18.18
C GLY A 180 -5.71 17.92 -17.77
N TYR A 181 -6.82 17.83 -17.02
CA TYR A 181 -7.42 16.54 -16.66
C TYR A 181 -7.95 15.81 -17.90
N LEU A 182 -8.62 16.52 -18.80
CA LEU A 182 -9.13 15.91 -20.04
C LEU A 182 -8.01 15.32 -20.89
N VAL A 183 -6.92 16.07 -21.10
CA VAL A 183 -5.79 15.59 -21.91
C VAL A 183 -5.12 14.38 -21.25
N SER A 184 -4.82 14.45 -19.95
CA SER A 184 -4.14 13.35 -19.24
C SER A 184 -5.00 12.07 -19.18
N VAL A 185 -6.31 12.19 -18.94
CA VAL A 185 -7.25 11.06 -18.93
C VAL A 185 -7.40 10.46 -20.33
N LEU A 186 -7.45 11.28 -21.39
CA LEU A 186 -7.50 10.78 -22.77
C LEU A 186 -6.23 9.99 -23.12
N VAL A 187 -5.04 10.50 -22.75
CA VAL A 187 -3.77 9.77 -22.95
C VAL A 187 -3.79 8.45 -22.19
N TRP A 188 -4.28 8.43 -20.95
CA TRP A 188 -4.43 7.21 -20.16
C TRP A 188 -5.40 6.19 -20.79
N LEU A 189 -6.55 6.65 -21.29
CA LEU A 189 -7.54 5.82 -21.99
C LEU A 189 -6.94 5.21 -23.26
N LEU A 190 -6.26 6.02 -24.07
CA LEU A 190 -5.62 5.57 -25.30
C LEU A 190 -4.48 4.58 -25.03
N ALA A 191 -3.66 4.82 -24.00
CA ALA A 191 -2.59 3.90 -23.61
C ALA A 191 -3.15 2.56 -23.10
N THR A 192 -4.25 2.58 -22.35
CA THR A 192 -4.93 1.37 -21.88
C THR A 192 -5.59 0.62 -23.04
N ALA A 193 -6.23 1.32 -23.98
CA ALA A 193 -6.79 0.73 -25.19
C ALA A 193 -5.71 0.13 -26.09
N PHE A 194 -4.55 0.79 -26.21
CA PHE A 194 -3.40 0.29 -26.94
C PHE A 194 -2.84 -1.00 -26.32
N LEU A 195 -2.79 -1.13 -24.99
CA LEU A 195 -2.44 -2.40 -24.33
C LEU A 195 -3.45 -3.51 -24.63
N TRP A 196 -4.74 -3.16 -24.68
CA TRP A 196 -5.79 -4.14 -24.91
C TRP A 196 -5.79 -4.68 -26.35
N TRP A 197 -5.56 -3.81 -27.34
CA TRP A 197 -5.58 -4.16 -28.76
C TRP A 197 -4.21 -4.63 -29.29
N GLY A 198 -3.14 -4.01 -28.82
CA GLY A 198 -1.80 -4.11 -29.42
C GLY A 198 -0.90 -5.20 -28.86
N VAL A 199 -1.22 -5.79 -27.70
CA VAL A 199 -0.37 -6.79 -27.05
C VAL A 199 -1.17 -8.08 -26.77
N PRO A 200 -0.76 -9.23 -27.33
CA PRO A 200 -1.42 -10.50 -27.04
C PRO A 200 -1.22 -10.89 -25.57
N GLN A 201 -2.27 -11.45 -24.95
CA GLN A 201 -2.19 -11.88 -23.56
C GLN A 201 -1.37 -13.17 -23.46
N ALA A 202 -0.22 -13.10 -22.80
CA ALA A 202 0.73 -14.21 -22.73
C ALA A 202 0.35 -15.29 -21.70
N ARG A 203 -0.49 -14.97 -20.69
CA ARG A 203 -0.98 -15.95 -19.70
C ARG A 203 -2.46 -15.83 -19.45
N ALA A 204 -3.20 -16.94 -19.53
CA ALA A 204 -4.54 -17.06 -18.94
C ALA A 204 -4.44 -17.36 -17.42
N PRO A 205 -5.39 -16.91 -16.57
CA PRO A 205 -5.34 -17.18 -15.15
C PRO A 205 -5.79 -18.63 -14.88
N GLN A 206 -5.07 -19.38 -14.05
CA GLN A 206 -5.40 -20.79 -13.79
C GLN A 206 -6.48 -21.00 -12.70
N THR A 207 -6.66 -20.06 -11.77
CA THR A 207 -7.60 -20.20 -10.64
C THR A 207 -8.52 -18.99 -10.48
N TRP A 208 -7.95 -17.79 -10.39
CA TRP A 208 -8.73 -16.55 -10.31
C TRP A 208 -8.07 -15.46 -11.17
N GLY A 209 -8.83 -14.93 -12.12
CA GLY A 209 -8.42 -13.82 -12.97
C GLY A 209 -9.08 -12.53 -12.51
N VAL A 210 -8.34 -11.42 -12.57
CA VAL A 210 -8.94 -10.11 -12.41
C VAL A 210 -9.93 -9.88 -13.58
N PRO A 211 -11.20 -9.54 -13.31
CA PRO A 211 -12.12 -9.17 -14.39
C PRO A 211 -11.66 -7.84 -15.03
N LEU A 212 -11.88 -7.68 -16.34
CA LEU A 212 -11.59 -6.44 -17.09
C LEU A 212 -10.10 -6.03 -17.16
N VAL A 213 -9.17 -6.98 -17.29
CA VAL A 213 -7.77 -6.66 -17.65
C VAL A 213 -7.72 -6.18 -19.11
N PRO A 214 -7.06 -5.04 -19.42
CA PRO A 214 -6.13 -4.23 -18.62
C PRO A 214 -6.74 -3.04 -17.86
N TRP A 215 -8.04 -2.76 -18.02
CA TRP A 215 -8.72 -1.59 -17.48
C TRP A 215 -8.73 -1.51 -15.95
N LEU A 216 -9.02 -2.61 -15.25
CA LEU A 216 -9.10 -2.56 -13.78
C LEU A 216 -7.73 -2.29 -13.12
N PRO A 217 -6.64 -2.99 -13.51
CA PRO A 217 -5.31 -2.65 -13.01
C PRO A 217 -4.84 -1.24 -13.43
N SER A 218 -5.11 -0.78 -14.65
CA SER A 218 -4.70 0.57 -15.08
C SER A 218 -5.48 1.66 -14.34
N ALA A 219 -6.75 1.43 -14.02
CA ALA A 219 -7.55 2.36 -13.21
C ALA A 219 -7.03 2.42 -11.78
N SER A 220 -6.60 1.29 -11.21
CA SER A 220 -5.96 1.26 -9.90
C SER A 220 -4.68 2.10 -9.88
N ILE A 221 -3.83 2.03 -10.92
CA ILE A 221 -2.64 2.88 -11.05
C ILE A 221 -3.05 4.36 -11.05
N ALA A 222 -4.02 4.74 -11.88
CA ALA A 222 -4.46 6.13 -12.01
C ALA A 222 -5.01 6.69 -10.69
N ILE A 223 -5.92 5.97 -10.02
CA ILE A 223 -6.53 6.39 -8.76
C ILE A 223 -5.48 6.49 -7.65
N ASN A 224 -4.61 5.49 -7.51
CA ASN A 224 -3.57 5.51 -6.48
C ASN A 224 -2.58 6.66 -6.70
N THR A 225 -2.22 6.95 -7.95
CA THR A 225 -1.32 8.05 -8.29
C THR A 225 -1.97 9.41 -8.04
N PHE A 226 -3.26 9.56 -8.37
CA PHE A 226 -4.01 10.78 -8.09
C PHE A 226 -4.14 11.04 -6.58
N LEU A 227 -4.50 10.03 -5.80
CA LEU A 227 -4.57 10.14 -4.34
C LEU A 227 -3.22 10.47 -3.72
N LEU A 228 -2.13 9.91 -4.27
CA LEU A 228 -0.77 10.23 -3.87
C LEU A 228 -0.46 11.72 -4.08
N GLY A 229 -0.90 12.30 -5.21
CA GLY A 229 -0.77 13.74 -5.51
C GLY A 229 -1.58 14.67 -4.60
N SER A 230 -2.53 14.14 -3.83
CA SER A 230 -3.35 14.92 -2.88
C SER A 230 -2.76 14.99 -1.47
N ILE A 231 -1.64 14.31 -1.21
CA ILE A 231 -1.00 14.27 0.12
C ILE A 231 0.00 15.42 0.27
N ASP A 232 0.11 15.95 1.50
CA ASP A 232 1.02 17.04 1.86
C ASP A 232 2.48 16.81 1.42
N GLY A 233 3.07 17.81 0.76
CA GLY A 233 4.47 17.81 0.31
C GLY A 233 5.51 17.48 1.41
N PRO A 234 5.42 18.02 2.64
CA PRO A 234 6.32 17.66 3.74
C PRO A 234 6.32 16.16 4.07
N SER A 235 5.21 15.45 3.84
CA SER A 235 5.11 14.01 4.07
C SER A 235 5.95 13.23 3.06
N PHE A 236 6.08 13.71 1.82
CA PHE A 236 6.96 13.11 0.81
C PHE A 236 8.43 13.22 1.18
N VAL A 237 8.86 14.35 1.73
CA VAL A 237 10.26 14.53 2.16
C VAL A 237 10.58 13.54 3.28
N ARG A 238 9.70 13.42 4.27
CA ARG A 238 9.86 12.46 5.38
C ARG A 238 9.89 11.02 4.87
N PHE A 239 8.95 10.67 3.98
CA PHE A 239 8.90 9.35 3.35
C PHE A 239 10.18 9.05 2.56
N GLY A 240 10.69 10.03 1.81
CA GLY A 240 11.93 9.93 1.04
C GLY A 240 13.14 9.67 1.93
N ILE A 241 13.27 10.39 3.05
CA ILE A 241 14.37 10.19 4.02
C ILE A 241 14.34 8.77 4.59
N TRP A 242 13.17 8.31 5.08
CA TRP A 242 13.03 6.97 5.63
C TRP A 242 13.29 5.88 4.58
N THR A 243 12.80 6.08 3.36
CA THR A 243 13.03 5.15 2.25
C THR A 243 14.50 5.10 1.88
N ALA A 244 15.19 6.24 1.82
CA ALA A 244 16.62 6.29 1.53
C ALA A 244 17.44 5.55 2.60
N LEU A 245 17.14 5.77 3.88
CA LEU A 245 17.79 5.05 4.99
C LEU A 245 17.57 3.53 4.88
N LEU A 246 16.33 3.10 4.61
CA LEU A 246 16.01 1.68 4.42
C LEU A 246 16.67 1.09 3.18
N LEU A 247 16.82 1.85 2.09
CA LEU A 247 17.52 1.40 0.89
C LEU A 247 19.02 1.24 1.14
N VAL A 248 19.66 2.16 1.86
CA VAL A 248 21.07 2.02 2.27
C VAL A 248 21.25 0.77 3.11
N TYR A 249 20.37 0.53 4.08
CA TYR A 249 20.37 -0.70 4.87
C TYR A 249 20.16 -1.94 3.99
N TYR A 250 19.21 -1.90 3.05
CA TYR A 250 18.95 -2.99 2.12
C TYR A 250 20.18 -3.32 1.26
N PHE A 251 20.87 -2.32 0.70
CA PHE A 251 22.08 -2.56 -0.10
C PHE A 251 23.22 -3.14 0.74
N PHE A 252 23.39 -2.68 1.98
CA PHE A 252 24.37 -3.26 2.90
C PHE A 252 24.02 -4.70 3.27
N GLY A 253 22.75 -4.94 3.63
CA GLY A 253 22.24 -6.28 3.93
C GLY A 253 22.30 -7.23 2.74
N LEU A 254 22.15 -6.72 1.51
CA LEU A 254 22.29 -7.50 0.29
C LEU A 254 23.74 -7.94 0.08
N HIS A 255 24.72 -7.07 0.29
CA HIS A 255 26.14 -7.44 0.25
C HIS A 255 26.47 -8.48 1.33
N ALA A 256 26.02 -8.27 2.57
CA ALA A 256 26.21 -9.24 3.65
C ALA A 256 25.58 -10.61 3.31
N SER A 257 24.36 -10.60 2.76
CA SER A 257 23.69 -11.84 2.34
C SER A 257 24.44 -12.54 1.18
N TYR A 258 24.95 -11.77 0.21
CA TYR A 258 25.73 -12.29 -0.90
C TYR A 258 27.06 -12.89 -0.44
N ASP A 259 27.75 -12.22 0.47
CA ASP A 259 29.01 -12.69 1.04
C ASP A 259 28.81 -13.99 1.84
N THR A 260 27.74 -14.09 2.63
CA THR A 260 27.39 -15.34 3.33
C THR A 260 27.04 -16.49 2.37
N ALA A 261 26.28 -16.20 1.31
CA ALA A 261 25.95 -17.21 0.29
C ALA A 261 27.20 -17.69 -0.47
N LYS A 262 28.13 -16.77 -0.76
CA LYS A 262 29.40 -17.09 -1.44
C LYS A 262 30.32 -17.90 -0.53
N ALA A 263 30.41 -17.56 0.75
CA ALA A 263 31.16 -18.34 1.74
C ALA A 263 30.61 -19.78 1.84
N ALA A 264 29.28 -19.93 1.95
CA ALA A 264 28.65 -21.26 1.97
C ALA A 264 28.94 -22.09 0.70
N SER A 265 28.97 -21.45 -0.48
CA SER A 265 29.29 -22.13 -1.74
C SER A 265 30.76 -22.56 -1.86
N ASN A 266 31.68 -21.82 -1.22
CA ASN A 266 33.10 -22.16 -1.19
C ASN A 266 33.42 -23.28 -0.20
N ASP A 267 32.63 -23.43 0.86
CA ASP A 267 32.79 -24.46 1.90
C ASP A 267 32.16 -25.82 1.51
N GLY A 268 31.57 -25.94 0.31
CA GLY A 268 31.25 -27.24 -0.30
C GLY A 268 30.15 -28.06 0.40
N VAL A 269 29.14 -27.40 0.97
CA VAL A 269 27.90 -28.05 1.45
C VAL A 269 26.75 -27.84 0.47
#